data_AF-A0A7K1FL20-F1
#
_entry.id   AF-A0A7K1FL20-F1
#
_cell.length_a   1.000
_cell.length_b   1.000
_cell.length_c   1.000
_cell.angle_alpha   90.00
_cell.angle_beta   90.00
_cell.angle_gamma   90.00
#
_symmetry.space_group_name_H-M   'P 1'
#
loop_
_entity.id
_entity.type
_entity.pdbx_description
1 polymer ?
#
loop_
_entity_poly.entity_id
_entity_poly.type
_entity_poly.pdbx_seq_one_letter_code
_entity_poly.pdbx_strand_id
1 'polypeptide(L)'
;MPAPLGTAYWRLWGSSGLSNLADGIVKLALPLVAIQYTRSPALIAGLGFAMTLPWLVFALQAGAIADRVDRRRAMLVANTVRVLVLGLLVATLALDIGSLPLLYIAGFAIGMAETLYDTSAQSIVPQMVAPDQLSRANGRLYAVELTANQFVGPPLAGLLLPIGTAVAVLVPGGLWLLALVVLAWVPGSFRVVREGPRTTLRADIAEGLRFLWARPVLRALALMVGAFNFTTNAAFTLMVLYAVGPDSPMRLTESAYGLLLTTLAIGSLAGSLVAEHVERLLGRGRALVVALLFGILMLAVPGFTTNPWVIAGCWFLGGFGVVIWNVITVSLRQRITPARLLGRLNSAYRLFAWGPMSVGTVVGGLLAQWFGIRSVFLIMAGSLLLATLAVVRVVNERTITAAEEQGPDQPTK
;
A
#
# COMPACT_ATOMS: atom_id res chain seq x y z
N MET A 1 -25.77 16.28 12.22
CA MET A 1 -24.36 15.82 12.14
C MET A 1 -24.37 14.30 12.17
N PRO A 2 -23.58 13.60 11.32
CA PRO A 2 -23.53 12.13 11.35
C PRO A 2 -23.00 11.64 12.70
N ALA A 3 -23.55 10.54 13.20
CA ALA A 3 -23.19 9.95 14.49
C ALA A 3 -21.67 9.67 14.60
N PRO A 4 -21.08 9.77 15.79
CA PRO A 4 -19.65 9.50 16.00
C PRO A 4 -19.33 8.02 15.76
N LEU A 5 -18.14 7.72 15.21
CA LEU A 5 -17.69 6.36 14.85
C LEU A 5 -17.42 5.43 16.06
N GLY A 6 -17.61 5.91 17.30
CA GLY A 6 -17.43 5.15 18.53
C GLY A 6 -15.98 5.00 18.99
N THR A 7 -15.79 4.73 20.28
CA THR A 7 -14.47 4.64 20.93
C THR A 7 -13.65 3.44 20.45
N ALA A 8 -14.30 2.30 20.15
CA ALA A 8 -13.63 1.10 19.66
C ALA A 8 -12.93 1.36 18.30
N TYR A 9 -13.61 2.07 17.39
CA TYR A 9 -13.04 2.49 16.12
C TYR A 9 -11.84 3.42 16.31
N TRP A 10 -11.93 4.42 17.20
CA TRP A 10 -10.81 5.34 17.41
C TRP A 10 -9.59 4.70 18.07
N ARG A 11 -9.80 3.67 18.90
CA ARG A 11 -8.71 2.84 19.42
C ARG A 11 -8.05 2.01 18.30
N LEU A 12 -8.84 1.40 17.42
CA LEU A 12 -8.31 0.73 16.22
C LEU A 12 -7.51 1.71 15.35
N TRP A 13 -8.09 2.89 15.08
CA TRP A 13 -7.48 3.95 14.28
C TRP A 13 -6.12 4.38 14.86
N GLY A 14 -6.07 4.60 16.18
CA GLY A 14 -4.83 4.94 16.88
C GLY A 14 -3.79 3.82 16.81
N SER A 15 -4.20 2.58 17.03
CA SER A 15 -3.32 1.40 16.89
C SER A 15 -2.76 1.28 15.47
N SER A 16 -3.61 1.40 14.44
CA SER A 16 -3.19 1.32 13.04
C SER A 16 -2.26 2.46 12.67
N GLY A 17 -2.52 3.69 13.12
CA GLY A 17 -1.63 4.83 12.90
C GLY A 17 -0.24 4.61 13.53
N LEU A 18 -0.18 4.18 14.79
CA LEU A 18 1.08 3.87 15.47
C LEU A 18 1.85 2.74 14.79
N SER A 19 1.15 1.66 14.43
CA SER A 19 1.76 0.52 13.75
C SER A 19 2.31 0.90 12.37
N ASN A 20 1.53 1.64 11.59
CA ASN A 20 1.96 2.07 10.26
C ASN A 20 3.07 3.10 10.31
N LEU A 21 3.11 3.93 11.37
CA LEU A 21 4.23 4.84 11.60
C LEU A 21 5.53 4.09 11.83
N ALA A 22 5.50 3.06 12.67
CA ALA A 22 6.65 2.18 12.89
C ALA A 22 7.10 1.52 11.58
N ASP A 23 6.16 0.99 10.80
CA ASP A 23 6.43 0.37 9.49
C ASP A 23 7.14 1.36 8.54
N GLY A 24 6.66 2.61 8.49
CA GLY A 24 7.27 3.67 7.67
C GLY A 24 8.69 4.04 8.09
N ILE A 25 8.96 4.07 9.40
CA ILE A 25 10.32 4.32 9.92
C ILE A 25 11.24 3.14 9.55
N VAL A 26 10.77 1.90 9.74
CA VAL A 26 11.54 0.67 9.47
C VAL A 26 11.92 0.54 8.00
N LYS A 27 11.04 0.95 7.08
CA LYS A 27 11.29 0.94 5.62
C LYS A 27 12.56 1.71 5.24
N LEU A 28 12.92 2.76 5.98
CA LEU A 28 14.17 3.49 5.77
C LEU A 28 15.28 3.01 6.70
N ALA A 29 14.98 2.67 7.96
CA ALA A 29 15.99 2.28 8.94
C ALA A 29 16.70 0.97 8.58
N LEU A 30 15.99 -0.07 8.13
CA LEU A 30 16.59 -1.38 7.81
C LEU A 30 17.63 -1.32 6.68
N PRO A 31 17.33 -0.72 5.51
CA PRO A 31 18.33 -0.52 4.45
C PRO A 31 19.59 0.22 4.92
N LEU A 32 19.44 1.18 5.83
CA LEU A 32 20.58 1.94 6.36
C LEU A 32 21.41 1.15 7.36
N VAL A 33 20.79 0.30 8.18
CA VAL A 33 21.52 -0.68 8.98
C VAL A 33 22.35 -1.59 8.07
N ALA A 34 21.82 -1.97 6.91
CA ALA A 34 22.49 -2.84 5.94
C ALA A 34 23.77 -2.22 5.36
N ILE A 35 23.87 -0.89 5.27
CA ILE A 35 25.06 -0.19 4.78
C ILE A 35 26.30 -0.48 5.64
N GLN A 36 26.10 -0.88 6.91
CA GLN A 36 27.20 -1.32 7.78
C GLN A 36 27.81 -2.66 7.35
N TYR A 37 27.04 -3.51 6.66
CA TYR A 37 27.44 -4.85 6.23
C TYR A 37 27.80 -4.92 4.75
N THR A 38 27.25 -4.04 3.93
CA THR A 38 27.46 -4.08 2.49
C THR A 38 27.41 -2.70 1.86
N ARG A 39 28.19 -2.50 0.81
CA ARG A 39 28.12 -1.33 -0.07
C ARG A 39 27.43 -1.64 -1.41
N SER A 40 26.97 -2.88 -1.61
CA SER A 40 26.30 -3.28 -2.84
C SER A 40 24.87 -2.73 -2.90
N PRO A 41 24.54 -1.86 -3.87
CA PRO A 41 23.18 -1.33 -4.02
C PRO A 41 22.14 -2.43 -4.25
N ALA A 42 22.52 -3.53 -4.91
CA ALA A 42 21.62 -4.66 -5.17
C ALA A 42 21.21 -5.39 -3.88
N LEU A 43 22.15 -5.56 -2.95
CA LEU A 43 21.89 -6.19 -1.65
C LEU A 43 21.03 -5.28 -0.75
N ILE A 44 21.24 -3.97 -0.80
CA ILE A 44 20.42 -3.00 -0.06
C ILE A 44 18.99 -2.97 -0.63
N ALA A 45 18.84 -2.90 -1.96
CA ALA A 45 17.54 -2.95 -2.62
C ALA A 45 16.80 -4.27 -2.35
N GLY A 46 17.55 -5.38 -2.23
CA GLY A 46 16.99 -6.68 -1.89
C GLY A 46 16.28 -6.72 -0.53
N LEU A 47 16.63 -5.85 0.42
CA LEU A 47 15.88 -5.73 1.69
C LEU A 47 14.49 -5.14 1.48
N GLY A 48 14.37 -4.10 0.65
CA GLY A 48 13.06 -3.57 0.26
C GLY A 48 12.20 -4.63 -0.44
N PHE A 49 12.82 -5.45 -1.29
CA PHE A 49 12.17 -6.61 -1.89
C PHE A 49 11.73 -7.63 -0.83
N ALA A 50 12.59 -8.00 0.13
CA ALA A 50 12.27 -8.95 1.18
C ALA A 50 11.10 -8.48 2.06
N MET A 51 11.01 -7.19 2.37
CA MET A 51 9.91 -6.60 3.14
C MET A 51 8.58 -6.58 2.38
N THR A 52 8.62 -6.45 1.06
CA THR A 52 7.42 -6.34 0.22
C THR A 52 6.95 -7.67 -0.36
N LEU A 53 7.86 -8.64 -0.50
CA LEU A 53 7.58 -9.99 -0.99
C LEU A 53 6.40 -10.70 -0.27
N PRO A 54 6.19 -10.54 1.05
CA PRO A 54 5.01 -11.07 1.74
C PRO A 54 3.67 -10.65 1.14
N TRP A 55 3.54 -9.43 0.59
CA TRP A 55 2.32 -9.01 -0.10
C TRP A 55 2.02 -9.87 -1.34
N LEU A 56 3.06 -10.40 -1.99
CA LEU A 56 2.93 -11.26 -3.16
C LEU A 56 2.62 -12.72 -2.79
N VAL A 57 3.25 -13.24 -1.74
CA VAL A 57 3.17 -14.69 -1.44
C VAL A 57 2.23 -15.05 -0.29
N PHE A 58 1.88 -14.08 0.56
CA PHE A 58 1.15 -14.31 1.81
C PHE A 58 -0.16 -13.53 1.95
N ALA A 59 -0.47 -12.56 1.08
CA ALA A 59 -1.69 -11.75 1.20
C ALA A 59 -2.99 -12.57 1.20
N LEU A 60 -3.06 -13.63 0.39
CA LEU A 60 -4.24 -14.51 0.34
C LEU A 60 -4.40 -15.34 1.62
N GLN A 61 -3.29 -15.85 2.15
CA GLN A 61 -3.22 -16.65 3.36
C GLN A 61 -3.55 -15.77 4.57
N ALA A 62 -3.01 -14.55 4.63
CA ALA A 62 -3.32 -13.56 5.65
C ALA A 62 -4.83 -13.25 5.71
N GLY A 63 -5.47 -13.04 4.55
CA GLY A 63 -6.92 -12.84 4.48
C GLY A 63 -7.71 -14.04 4.97
N ALA A 64 -7.32 -15.23 4.53
CA ALA A 64 -8.01 -16.46 4.92
C ALA A 64 -7.80 -16.82 6.41
N ILE A 65 -6.65 -16.45 7.00
CA ILE A 65 -6.41 -16.51 8.45
C ILE A 65 -7.32 -15.52 9.17
N ALA A 66 -7.35 -14.25 8.73
CA ALA A 66 -8.16 -13.19 9.33
C ALA A 66 -9.67 -13.50 9.35
N ASP A 67 -10.14 -14.34 8.42
CA ASP A 67 -11.53 -14.81 8.37
C ASP A 67 -11.83 -16.02 9.28
N ARG A 68 -10.83 -16.61 9.93
CA ARG A 68 -10.96 -17.83 10.76
C ARG A 68 -10.67 -17.57 12.24
N VAL A 69 -9.70 -16.72 12.49
CA VAL A 69 -9.33 -16.31 13.85
C VAL A 69 -10.03 -14.99 14.19
N ASP A 70 -9.97 -14.64 15.46
CA ASP A 70 -10.35 -13.30 15.88
C ASP A 70 -9.36 -12.28 15.27
N ARG A 71 -9.88 -11.28 14.55
CA ARG A 71 -9.06 -10.30 13.82
C ARG A 71 -8.20 -9.45 14.74
N ARG A 72 -8.70 -9.10 15.92
CA ARG A 72 -7.92 -8.38 16.93
C ARG A 72 -6.79 -9.25 17.45
N ARG A 73 -7.02 -10.55 17.66
CA ARG A 73 -5.93 -11.49 18.02
C ARG A 73 -4.87 -11.61 16.92
N ALA A 74 -5.27 -11.67 15.65
CA ALA A 74 -4.32 -11.70 14.53
C ALA A 74 -3.43 -10.45 14.51
N MET A 75 -4.02 -9.28 14.69
CA MET A 75 -3.30 -8.01 14.78
C MET A 75 -2.36 -7.93 15.99
N LEU A 76 -2.81 -8.42 17.17
CA LEU A 76 -1.95 -8.51 18.36
C LEU A 76 -0.76 -9.44 18.12
N VAL A 77 -0.98 -10.62 17.54
CA VAL A 77 0.12 -11.55 17.21
C VAL A 77 1.10 -10.91 16.23
N ALA A 78 0.60 -10.23 15.19
CA ALA A 78 1.44 -9.57 14.20
C ALA A 78 2.37 -8.52 14.84
N ASN A 79 1.86 -7.62 15.68
CA ASN A 79 2.70 -6.62 16.34
C ASN A 79 3.63 -7.23 17.38
N THR A 80 3.23 -8.29 18.10
CA THR A 80 4.14 -9.01 18.99
C THR A 80 5.31 -9.63 18.22
N VAL A 81 5.04 -10.27 17.08
CA VAL A 81 6.09 -10.81 16.20
C VAL A 81 7.05 -9.70 15.75
N ARG A 82 6.51 -8.54 15.32
CA ARG A 82 7.34 -7.39 14.90
C ARG A 82 8.23 -6.87 16.02
N VAL A 83 7.69 -6.71 17.23
CA VAL A 83 8.47 -6.29 18.41
C VAL A 83 9.56 -7.30 18.73
N LEU A 84 9.25 -8.60 18.72
CA LEU A 84 10.23 -9.65 19.02
C LEU A 84 11.32 -9.72 17.96
N VAL A 85 10.97 -9.69 16.66
CA VAL A 85 11.92 -9.71 15.55
C VAL A 85 12.87 -8.51 15.62
N LEU A 86 12.33 -7.32 15.87
CA LEU A 86 13.12 -6.10 15.97
C LEU A 86 14.00 -6.10 17.22
N GLY A 87 13.47 -6.54 18.37
CA GLY A 87 14.24 -6.68 19.60
C GLY A 87 15.39 -7.68 19.45
N LEU A 88 15.15 -8.80 18.76
CA LEU A 88 16.18 -9.79 18.46
C LEU A 88 17.23 -9.20 17.51
N LEU A 89 16.82 -8.43 16.50
CA LEU A 89 17.74 -7.74 15.61
C LEU A 89 18.63 -6.75 16.38
N VAL A 90 18.06 -5.93 17.28
CA VAL A 90 18.84 -5.04 18.15
C VAL A 90 19.83 -5.81 19.01
N ALA A 91 19.41 -6.94 19.59
CA ALA A 91 20.31 -7.79 20.37
C ALA A 91 21.48 -8.32 19.51
N THR A 92 21.22 -8.74 18.27
CA THR A 92 22.31 -9.19 17.37
C THR A 92 23.27 -8.05 17.00
N LEU A 93 22.78 -6.82 16.86
CA LEU A 93 23.61 -5.64 16.62
C LEU A 93 24.47 -5.29 17.85
N ALA A 94 23.91 -5.40 19.05
CA ALA A 94 24.62 -5.11 20.29
C ALA A 94 25.70 -6.16 20.63
N LEU A 95 25.48 -7.41 20.21
CA LEU A 95 26.42 -8.52 20.40
C LEU A 95 27.45 -8.66 19.27
N ASP A 96 27.43 -7.77 18.28
CA ASP A 96 28.31 -7.78 17.09
C ASP A 96 28.26 -9.09 16.28
N ILE A 97 27.11 -9.78 16.33
CA ILE A 97 26.81 -11.00 15.56
C ILE A 97 25.78 -10.74 14.45
N GLY A 98 25.47 -9.47 14.20
CA GLY A 98 24.58 -9.05 13.13
C GLY A 98 25.12 -9.45 11.77
N SER A 99 24.22 -9.77 10.84
CA SER A 99 24.61 -10.13 9.48
C SER A 99 23.53 -9.74 8.48
N LEU A 100 23.94 -9.56 7.22
CA LEU A 100 23.01 -9.23 6.15
C LEU A 100 21.88 -10.28 6.01
N PRO A 101 22.12 -11.62 6.04
CA PRO A 101 21.05 -12.61 6.01
C PRO A 101 20.03 -12.45 7.15
N LEU A 102 20.47 -12.09 8.36
CA LEU A 102 19.56 -11.82 9.48
C LEU A 102 18.66 -10.61 9.22
N LEU A 103 19.18 -9.55 8.58
CA LEU A 103 18.37 -8.40 8.16
C LEU A 103 17.31 -8.80 7.13
N TYR A 104 17.62 -9.69 6.19
CA TYR A 104 16.65 -10.21 5.22
C TYR A 104 15.55 -11.04 5.90
N ILE A 105 15.92 -11.94 6.82
CA ILE A 105 14.97 -12.74 7.59
C ILE A 105 14.06 -11.83 8.43
N ALA A 106 14.63 -10.82 9.10
CA ALA A 106 13.89 -9.86 9.88
C ALA A 106 12.93 -9.03 9.01
N GLY A 107 13.41 -8.48 7.89
CA GLY A 107 12.59 -7.71 6.94
C GLY A 107 11.42 -8.53 6.39
N PHE A 108 11.67 -9.79 6.00
CA PHE A 108 10.62 -10.70 5.54
C PHE A 108 9.60 -11.01 6.65
N ALA A 109 10.05 -11.31 7.87
CA ALA A 109 9.16 -11.58 9.00
C ALA A 109 8.30 -10.36 9.37
N ILE A 110 8.87 -9.15 9.35
CA ILE A 110 8.15 -7.89 9.55
C ILE A 110 7.10 -7.69 8.46
N GLY A 111 7.44 -7.94 7.19
CA GLY A 111 6.49 -7.81 6.08
C GLY A 111 5.35 -8.85 6.13
N MET A 112 5.61 -10.07 6.62
CA MET A 112 4.58 -11.08 6.85
C MET A 112 3.60 -10.63 7.94
N ALA A 113 4.12 -10.08 9.03
CA ALA A 113 3.31 -9.51 10.09
C ALA A 113 2.52 -8.27 9.61
N GLU A 114 3.12 -7.40 8.79
CA GLU A 114 2.44 -6.27 8.14
C GLU A 114 1.25 -6.71 7.31
N THR A 115 1.49 -7.71 6.46
CA THR A 115 0.45 -8.27 5.59
C THR A 115 -0.73 -8.80 6.40
N LEU A 116 -0.47 -9.50 7.51
CA LEU A 116 -1.51 -10.00 8.41
C LEU A 116 -2.22 -8.88 9.18
N TYR A 117 -1.46 -7.92 9.71
CA TYR A 117 -1.99 -6.80 10.49
C TYR A 117 -2.95 -5.97 9.65
N ASP A 118 -2.51 -5.45 8.50
CA ASP A 118 -3.31 -4.55 7.68
C ASP A 118 -4.54 -5.25 7.10
N THR A 119 -4.41 -6.53 6.74
CA THR A 119 -5.54 -7.31 6.22
C THR A 119 -6.61 -7.51 7.30
N SER A 120 -6.16 -7.72 8.54
CA SER A 120 -7.06 -7.85 9.69
C SER A 120 -7.67 -6.51 10.08
N ALA A 121 -6.89 -5.43 10.04
CA ALA A 121 -7.33 -4.06 10.36
C ALA A 121 -8.44 -3.58 9.43
N GLN A 122 -8.33 -3.79 8.12
CA GLN A 122 -9.43 -3.43 7.21
C GLN A 122 -10.67 -4.32 7.41
N SER A 123 -10.46 -5.60 7.68
CA SER A 123 -11.56 -6.57 7.83
C SER A 123 -12.31 -6.43 9.17
N ILE A 124 -11.74 -5.74 10.16
CA ILE A 124 -12.36 -5.52 11.47
C ILE A 124 -13.33 -4.31 11.44
N VAL A 125 -13.10 -3.33 10.56
CA VAL A 125 -13.88 -2.10 10.47
C VAL A 125 -15.39 -2.34 10.32
N PRO A 126 -15.87 -3.28 9.47
CA PRO A 126 -17.30 -3.50 9.31
C PRO A 126 -18.02 -4.02 10.55
N GLN A 127 -17.29 -4.53 11.54
CA GLN A 127 -17.85 -4.98 12.83
C GLN A 127 -17.82 -3.88 13.90
N MET A 128 -17.20 -2.74 13.63
CA MET A 128 -17.04 -1.63 14.59
C MET A 128 -17.96 -0.45 14.31
N VAL A 129 -18.45 -0.31 13.08
CA VAL A 129 -19.23 0.84 12.64
C VAL A 129 -20.49 0.40 11.90
N ALA A 130 -21.50 1.27 11.89
CA ALA A 130 -22.73 1.02 11.16
C ALA A 130 -22.49 1.03 9.62
N PRO A 131 -23.31 0.31 8.82
CA PRO A 131 -23.13 0.20 7.37
C PRO A 131 -23.04 1.54 6.63
N ASP A 132 -23.82 2.55 7.06
CA ASP A 132 -23.85 3.91 6.52
C ASP A 132 -22.54 4.69 6.79
N GLN A 133 -21.73 4.23 7.73
CA GLN A 133 -20.48 4.86 8.14
C GLN A 133 -19.23 4.18 7.57
N LEU A 134 -19.37 3.05 6.88
CA LEU A 134 -18.25 2.22 6.41
C LEU A 134 -17.28 2.98 5.52
N SER A 135 -17.76 3.76 4.56
CA SER A 135 -16.89 4.51 3.64
C SER A 135 -16.08 5.56 4.41
N ARG A 136 -16.71 6.25 5.37
CA ARG A 136 -16.04 7.23 6.23
C ARG A 136 -15.00 6.58 7.15
N ALA A 137 -15.32 5.43 7.72
CA ALA A 137 -14.43 4.67 8.59
C ALA A 137 -13.22 4.10 7.82
N ASN A 138 -13.44 3.54 6.64
CA ASN A 138 -12.37 3.05 5.79
C ASN A 138 -11.48 4.19 5.28
N GLY A 139 -12.06 5.30 4.85
CA GLY A 139 -11.30 6.46 4.38
C GLY A 139 -10.38 7.03 5.45
N ARG A 140 -10.85 7.16 6.69
CA ARG A 140 -10.05 7.63 7.83
C ARG A 140 -8.97 6.65 8.26
N LEU A 141 -9.26 5.35 8.23
CA LEU A 141 -8.28 4.30 8.52
C LEU A 141 -7.18 4.29 7.46
N TYR A 142 -7.55 4.24 6.18
CA TYR A 142 -6.60 4.29 5.07
C TYR A 142 -5.76 5.57 5.09
N ALA A 143 -6.36 6.73 5.38
CA ALA A 143 -5.63 7.99 5.49
C ALA A 143 -4.57 7.95 6.60
N VAL A 144 -4.89 7.45 7.79
CA VAL A 144 -3.89 7.38 8.87
C VAL A 144 -2.80 6.36 8.55
N GLU A 145 -3.15 5.21 7.97
CA GLU A 145 -2.18 4.20 7.54
C GLU A 145 -1.21 4.78 6.50
N LEU A 146 -1.74 5.40 5.44
CA LEU A 146 -0.96 6.02 4.38
C LEU A 146 -0.09 7.18 4.90
N THR A 147 -0.66 8.10 5.67
CA THR A 147 0.07 9.24 6.23
C THR A 147 1.18 8.78 7.16
N ALA A 148 0.88 7.87 8.08
CA ALA A 148 1.87 7.35 9.01
C ALA A 148 3.00 6.59 8.29
N ASN A 149 2.64 5.70 7.36
CA ASN A 149 3.58 4.80 6.69
C ASN A 149 4.44 5.48 5.62
N GLN A 150 3.85 6.35 4.79
CA GLN A 150 4.52 6.89 3.61
C GLN A 150 5.01 8.33 3.81
N PHE A 151 4.29 9.14 4.59
CA PHE A 151 4.57 10.58 4.69
C PHE A 151 5.27 10.99 5.98
N VAL A 152 4.96 10.35 7.11
CA VAL A 152 5.54 10.72 8.41
C VAL A 152 6.69 9.78 8.78
N GLY A 153 6.54 8.48 8.54
CA GLY A 153 7.52 7.46 8.94
C GLY A 153 8.92 7.67 8.35
N PRO A 154 9.10 7.73 7.01
CA PRO A 154 10.43 7.86 6.42
C PRO A 154 11.17 9.16 6.80
N PRO A 155 10.54 10.35 6.81
CA PRO A 155 11.19 11.56 7.33
C PRO A 155 11.58 11.43 8.81
N LEU A 156 10.73 10.83 9.65
CA LEU A 156 11.08 10.59 11.05
C LEU A 156 12.27 9.63 11.18
N ALA A 157 12.36 8.58 10.36
CA ALA A 157 13.56 7.74 10.32
C ALA A 157 14.81 8.58 10.02
N GLY A 158 14.75 9.44 9.00
CA GLY A 158 15.82 10.38 8.63
C GLY A 158 16.31 11.25 9.80
N LEU A 159 15.39 11.70 10.67
CA LEU A 159 15.72 12.49 11.86
C LEU A 159 16.27 11.64 13.02
N LEU A 160 15.86 10.38 13.13
CA LEU A 160 16.30 9.47 14.19
C LEU A 160 17.70 8.88 13.93
N LEU A 161 18.07 8.69 12.67
CA LEU A 161 19.34 8.05 12.30
C LEU A 161 20.60 8.79 12.77
N PRO A 162 20.70 10.13 12.67
CA PRO A 162 21.85 10.87 13.20
C PRO A 162 21.99 10.75 14.73
N ILE A 163 20.88 10.51 15.44
CA ILE A 163 20.89 10.31 16.90
C ILE A 163 21.51 8.94 17.23
N GLY A 164 21.30 7.95 16.37
CA GLY A 164 21.95 6.66 16.44
C GLY A 164 21.12 5.55 15.84
N THR A 165 21.79 4.57 15.22
CA THR A 165 21.13 3.41 14.60
C THR A 165 20.26 2.63 15.59
N ALA A 166 20.72 2.48 16.83
CA ALA A 166 19.93 1.83 17.89
C ALA A 166 18.61 2.57 18.16
N VAL A 167 18.61 3.90 18.17
CA VAL A 167 17.38 4.70 18.38
C VAL A 167 16.43 4.55 17.20
N ALA A 168 16.94 4.64 15.97
CA ALA A 168 16.15 4.46 14.76
C ALA A 168 15.48 3.08 14.66
N VAL A 169 16.08 2.06 15.29
CA VAL A 169 15.51 0.69 15.36
C VAL A 169 14.61 0.52 16.60
N LEU A 170 14.93 1.09 17.76
CA LEU A 170 14.13 0.92 18.97
C LEU A 170 12.80 1.69 18.95
N VAL A 171 12.76 2.87 18.34
CA VAL A 171 11.55 3.70 18.24
C VAL A 171 10.39 2.95 17.56
N PRO A 172 10.56 2.31 16.39
CA PRO A 172 9.52 1.45 15.80
C PRO A 172 9.03 0.35 16.74
N GLY A 173 9.94 -0.29 17.47
CA GLY A 173 9.59 -1.32 18.47
C GLY A 173 8.68 -0.77 19.56
N GLY A 174 9.00 0.42 20.08
CA GLY A 174 8.17 1.13 21.05
C GLY A 174 6.80 1.53 20.50
N LEU A 175 6.74 1.95 19.23
CA LEU A 175 5.49 2.29 18.55
C LEU A 175 4.59 1.07 18.33
N TRP A 176 5.16 -0.08 17.92
CA TRP A 176 4.39 -1.33 17.83
C TRP A 176 3.93 -1.83 19.21
N LEU A 177 4.75 -1.68 20.26
CA LEU A 177 4.35 -1.95 21.64
C LEU A 177 3.19 -1.07 22.09
N LEU A 178 3.24 0.24 21.79
CA LEU A 178 2.15 1.14 22.11
C LEU A 178 0.88 0.78 21.32
N ALA A 179 1.02 0.43 20.04
CA ALA A 179 -0.08 -0.06 19.22
C ALA A 179 -0.72 -1.32 19.83
N LEU A 180 0.09 -2.27 20.34
CA LEU A 180 -0.40 -3.46 21.06
C LEU A 180 -1.24 -3.08 22.28
N VAL A 181 -0.78 -2.15 23.11
CA VAL A 181 -1.49 -1.71 24.31
C VAL A 181 -2.83 -1.05 23.94
N VAL A 182 -2.83 -0.14 22.96
CA VAL A 182 -4.04 0.53 22.49
C VAL A 182 -5.05 -0.49 21.93
N LEU A 183 -4.57 -1.44 21.14
CA LEU A 183 -5.39 -2.51 20.56
C LEU A 183 -5.90 -3.50 21.60
N ALA A 184 -5.13 -3.75 22.66
CA ALA A 184 -5.54 -4.59 23.78
C ALA A 184 -6.71 -3.98 24.57
N TRP A 185 -7.00 -2.70 24.43
CA TRP A 185 -8.18 -2.05 25.02
C TRP A 185 -9.38 -1.95 24.09
N VAL A 186 -9.32 -2.47 22.86
CA VAL A 186 -10.50 -2.55 21.99
C VAL A 186 -11.45 -3.63 22.55
N PRO A 187 -12.66 -3.30 23.02
CA PRO A 187 -13.57 -4.29 23.59
C PRO A 187 -14.17 -5.20 22.52
N GLY A 188 -14.48 -6.44 22.89
CA GLY A 188 -15.21 -7.40 22.05
C GLY A 188 -14.36 -8.48 21.39
N SER A 189 -15.06 -9.40 20.73
CA SER A 189 -14.50 -10.43 19.84
C SER A 189 -14.93 -10.14 18.41
N PHE A 190 -13.99 -10.18 17.48
CA PHE A 190 -14.17 -9.82 16.07
C PHE A 190 -14.03 -11.04 15.16
N ARG A 191 -14.51 -12.18 15.65
CA ARG A 191 -14.55 -13.43 14.93
C ARG A 191 -15.78 -13.44 14.04
N VAL A 192 -15.61 -13.75 12.76
CA VAL A 192 -16.75 -14.01 11.88
C VAL A 192 -17.47 -15.26 12.38
N VAL A 193 -18.74 -15.12 12.75
CA VAL A 193 -19.63 -16.27 12.89
C VAL A 193 -19.91 -16.77 11.48
N ARG A 194 -19.31 -17.91 11.12
CA ARG A 194 -19.56 -18.55 9.82
C ARG A 194 -20.82 -19.39 9.93
N GLU A 195 -21.88 -18.99 9.24
CA GLU A 195 -23.05 -19.84 9.03
C GLU A 195 -22.78 -20.75 7.82
N GLY A 196 -22.60 -22.06 8.07
CA GLY A 196 -22.38 -23.06 7.02
C GLY A 196 -21.25 -24.07 7.29
N PRO A 197 -21.04 -25.04 6.39
CA PRO A 197 -20.03 -26.08 6.55
C PRO A 197 -18.61 -25.51 6.61
N ARG A 198 -17.72 -26.18 7.36
CA ARG A 198 -16.30 -25.80 7.44
C ARG A 198 -15.65 -25.91 6.06
N THR A 199 -15.21 -24.78 5.51
CA THR A 199 -14.46 -24.71 4.25
C THR A 199 -12.95 -24.78 4.48
N THR A 200 -12.20 -25.25 3.47
CA THR A 200 -10.73 -25.25 3.50
C THR A 200 -10.15 -23.87 3.15
N LEU A 201 -8.90 -23.59 3.58
CA LEU A 201 -8.26 -22.28 3.33
C LEU A 201 -8.16 -22.02 1.82
N ARG A 202 -7.84 -23.08 1.08
CA ARG A 202 -7.77 -23.07 -0.38
C ARG A 202 -9.12 -22.79 -1.02
N ALA A 203 -10.21 -23.35 -0.49
CA ALA A 203 -11.56 -23.08 -1.00
C ALA A 203 -11.97 -21.62 -0.80
N ASP A 204 -11.71 -21.04 0.39
CA ASP A 204 -12.00 -19.63 0.68
C ASP A 204 -11.23 -18.68 -0.26
N ILE A 205 -9.94 -18.97 -0.50
CA ILE A 205 -9.08 -18.21 -1.42
C ILE A 205 -9.54 -18.35 -2.87
N ALA A 206 -9.81 -19.59 -3.31
CA ALA A 206 -10.26 -19.87 -4.66
C ALA A 206 -11.61 -19.22 -4.97
N GLU A 207 -12.52 -19.16 -3.98
CA GLU A 207 -13.81 -18.48 -4.13
C GLU A 207 -13.64 -16.98 -4.37
N GLY A 208 -12.79 -16.30 -3.59
CA GLY A 208 -12.50 -14.87 -3.76
C GLY A 208 -11.83 -14.56 -5.11
N LEU A 209 -10.84 -15.36 -5.51
CA LEU A 209 -10.17 -15.23 -6.81
C LEU A 209 -11.12 -15.51 -7.97
N ARG A 210 -11.93 -16.56 -7.89
CA ARG A 210 -12.90 -16.91 -8.93
C ARG A 210 -13.94 -15.80 -9.09
N PHE A 211 -14.44 -15.24 -7.99
CA PHE A 211 -15.39 -14.12 -8.06
C PHE A 211 -14.76 -12.87 -8.67
N LEU A 212 -13.52 -12.52 -8.26
CA LEU A 212 -12.77 -11.40 -8.85
C LEU A 212 -12.59 -11.59 -10.36
N TRP A 213 -12.24 -12.80 -10.80
CA TRP A 213 -11.95 -13.10 -12.21
C TRP A 213 -13.20 -13.22 -13.08
N ALA A 214 -14.31 -13.67 -12.50
CA ALA A 214 -15.60 -13.81 -13.16
C ALA A 214 -16.26 -12.44 -13.43
N ARG A 215 -15.94 -11.41 -12.62
CA ARG A 215 -16.50 -10.06 -12.76
C ARG A 215 -15.53 -9.16 -13.56
N PRO A 216 -15.85 -8.80 -14.83
CA PRO A 216 -14.92 -8.09 -15.71
C PRO A 216 -14.43 -6.75 -15.14
N VAL A 217 -15.34 -5.99 -14.51
CA VAL A 217 -15.02 -4.70 -13.88
C VAL A 217 -14.04 -4.89 -12.72
N LEU A 218 -14.28 -5.85 -11.83
CA LEU A 218 -13.40 -6.12 -10.68
C LEU A 218 -12.00 -6.58 -11.12
N ARG A 219 -11.93 -7.50 -12.08
CA ARG A 219 -10.67 -7.96 -12.68
C ARG A 219 -9.91 -6.79 -13.31
N ALA A 220 -10.59 -5.96 -14.09
CA ALA A 220 -10.01 -4.78 -14.72
C ALA A 220 -9.41 -3.81 -13.70
N LEU A 221 -10.15 -3.49 -12.63
CA LEU A 221 -9.66 -2.61 -11.55
C LEU A 221 -8.45 -3.20 -10.83
N ALA A 222 -8.43 -4.52 -10.59
CA ALA A 222 -7.32 -5.21 -9.93
C ALA A 222 -6.04 -5.20 -10.79
N LEU A 223 -6.18 -5.46 -12.10
CA LEU A 223 -5.06 -5.42 -13.04
C LEU A 223 -4.54 -3.99 -13.25
N MET A 224 -5.42 -2.98 -13.33
CA MET A 224 -5.03 -1.58 -13.48
C MET A 224 -4.24 -1.08 -12.26
N VAL A 225 -4.72 -1.33 -11.03
CA VAL A 225 -3.98 -0.92 -9.83
C VAL A 225 -2.65 -1.65 -9.71
N GLY A 226 -2.60 -2.93 -10.10
CA GLY A 226 -1.36 -3.70 -10.13
C GLY A 226 -0.35 -3.17 -11.15
N ALA A 227 -0.79 -2.85 -12.37
CA ALA A 227 0.03 -2.24 -13.39
C ALA A 227 0.54 -0.85 -12.97
N PHE A 228 -0.33 -0.03 -12.36
CA PHE A 228 0.06 1.26 -11.81
C PHE A 228 1.12 1.11 -10.72
N ASN A 229 0.90 0.22 -9.74
CA ASN A 229 1.84 0.01 -8.64
C ASN A 229 3.17 -0.60 -9.11
N PHE A 230 3.15 -1.53 -10.07
CA PHE A 230 4.34 -2.06 -10.72
C PHE A 230 5.19 -0.96 -11.38
N THR A 231 4.57 -0.17 -12.26
CA THR A 231 5.25 0.86 -13.04
C THR A 231 5.76 2.01 -12.18
N THR A 232 4.96 2.43 -11.19
CA THR A 232 5.35 3.47 -10.24
C THR A 232 6.48 3.03 -9.34
N ASN A 233 6.48 1.80 -8.79
CA ASN A 233 7.59 1.34 -7.94
C ASN A 233 8.88 1.16 -8.74
N ALA A 234 8.79 0.66 -9.99
CA ALA A 234 9.94 0.58 -10.90
C ALA A 234 10.60 1.95 -11.14
N ALA A 235 9.79 3.01 -11.25
CA ALA A 235 10.26 4.38 -11.47
C ALA A 235 10.72 5.07 -10.17
N PHE A 236 9.92 5.00 -9.10
CA PHE A 236 10.19 5.68 -7.84
C PHE A 236 11.48 5.20 -7.17
N THR A 237 11.79 3.90 -7.28
CA THR A 237 13.04 3.37 -6.68
C THR A 237 14.30 3.99 -7.28
N LEU A 238 14.24 4.48 -8.52
CA LEU A 238 15.35 5.12 -9.22
C LEU A 238 15.32 6.65 -9.10
N MET A 239 14.22 7.20 -8.62
CA MET A 239 14.01 8.65 -8.65
C MET A 239 15.00 9.39 -7.75
N VAL A 240 15.37 8.82 -6.59
CA VAL A 240 16.40 9.41 -5.73
C VAL A 240 17.72 9.55 -6.48
N LEU A 241 18.15 8.51 -7.22
CA LEU A 241 19.37 8.53 -8.03
C LEU A 241 19.26 9.51 -9.21
N TYR A 242 18.06 9.70 -9.75
CA TYR A 242 17.80 10.66 -10.82
C TYR A 242 17.82 12.11 -10.34
N ALA A 243 17.36 12.34 -9.11
CA ALA A 243 17.06 13.67 -8.61
C ALA A 243 18.18 14.26 -7.73
N VAL A 244 18.84 13.45 -6.90
CA VAL A 244 19.69 13.92 -5.81
C VAL A 244 21.17 13.72 -6.12
N GLY A 245 21.96 14.77 -5.90
CA GLY A 245 23.43 14.73 -5.92
C GLY A 245 24.06 15.43 -7.13
N PRO A 246 25.38 15.74 -7.09
CA PRO A 246 26.04 16.57 -8.11
C PRO A 246 26.03 15.96 -9.52
N ASP A 247 26.15 14.63 -9.57
CA ASP A 247 26.19 13.85 -10.80
C ASP A 247 24.78 13.42 -11.28
N SER A 248 23.74 13.71 -10.50
CA SER A 248 22.36 13.41 -10.87
C SER A 248 21.85 14.35 -11.97
N PRO A 249 20.95 13.88 -12.85
CA PRO A 249 20.35 14.73 -13.88
C PRO A 249 19.63 16.00 -13.37
N MET A 250 19.01 15.97 -12.19
CA MET A 250 18.31 17.15 -11.64
C MET A 250 19.15 17.98 -10.68
N ARG A 251 20.27 17.44 -10.16
CA ARG A 251 21.20 18.12 -9.24
C ARG A 251 20.52 18.74 -8.01
N LEU A 252 19.47 18.10 -7.50
CA LEU A 252 18.77 18.57 -6.31
C LEU A 252 19.56 18.21 -5.05
N THR A 253 19.38 19.04 -4.02
CA THR A 253 19.70 18.68 -2.64
C THR A 253 18.67 17.68 -2.11
N GLU A 254 19.03 16.95 -1.06
CA GLU A 254 18.11 16.05 -0.34
C GLU A 254 16.85 16.80 0.13
N SER A 255 17.01 18.04 0.61
CA SER A 255 15.90 18.90 1.03
C SER A 255 14.97 19.29 -0.12
N ALA A 256 15.52 19.63 -1.29
CA ALA A 256 14.73 19.97 -2.46
C ALA A 256 13.98 18.75 -3.02
N TYR A 257 14.59 17.56 -2.96
CA TYR A 257 13.91 16.31 -3.30
C TYR A 257 12.79 15.96 -2.32
N GLY A 258 13.01 16.20 -1.02
CA GLY A 258 11.96 16.12 -0.01
C GLY A 258 10.76 17.01 -0.33
N LEU A 259 11.01 18.28 -0.69
CA LEU A 259 9.96 19.21 -1.15
C LEU A 259 9.24 18.70 -2.40
N LEU A 260 9.97 18.11 -3.35
CA LEU A 260 9.36 17.49 -4.53
C LEU A 260 8.40 16.35 -4.15
N LEU A 261 8.78 15.48 -3.22
CA LEU A 261 7.89 14.41 -2.72
C LEU A 261 6.62 14.97 -2.05
N THR A 262 6.69 16.14 -1.41
CA THR A 262 5.51 16.76 -0.80
C THR A 262 4.45 17.16 -1.83
N THR A 263 4.81 17.43 -3.09
CA THR A 263 3.82 17.84 -4.09
C THR A 263 2.84 16.72 -4.42
N LEU A 264 3.30 15.45 -4.38
CA LEU A 264 2.45 14.27 -4.46
C LEU A 264 1.43 14.25 -3.31
N ALA A 265 1.89 14.55 -2.08
CA ALA A 265 1.05 14.61 -0.89
C ALA A 265 -0.02 15.71 -1.01
N ILE A 266 0.38 16.91 -1.42
CA ILE A 266 -0.50 18.07 -1.61
C ILE A 266 -1.54 17.74 -2.70
N GLY A 267 -1.12 17.09 -3.79
CA GLY A 267 -2.01 16.59 -4.84
C GLY A 267 -3.05 15.62 -4.31
N SER A 268 -2.65 14.66 -3.49
CA SER A 268 -3.57 13.72 -2.84
C SER A 268 -4.54 14.41 -1.88
N LEU A 269 -4.08 15.38 -1.09
CA LEU A 269 -4.95 16.18 -0.21
C LEU A 269 -5.97 16.97 -1.03
N ALA A 270 -5.53 17.67 -2.07
CA ALA A 270 -6.41 18.39 -2.98
C ALA A 270 -7.44 17.45 -3.63
N GLY A 271 -6.99 16.29 -4.12
CA GLY A 271 -7.84 15.26 -4.71
C GLY A 271 -8.91 14.76 -3.74
N SER A 272 -8.57 14.59 -2.46
CA SER A 272 -9.54 14.13 -1.44
C SER A 272 -10.69 15.12 -1.21
N LEU A 273 -10.41 16.43 -1.33
CA LEU A 273 -11.40 17.49 -1.11
C LEU A 273 -12.39 17.62 -2.27
N VAL A 274 -11.96 17.25 -3.48
CA VAL A 274 -12.77 17.41 -4.70
C VAL A 274 -13.17 16.10 -5.36
N ALA A 275 -12.80 14.94 -4.81
CA ALA A 275 -13.04 13.63 -5.41
C ALA A 275 -14.53 13.40 -5.76
N GLU A 276 -15.44 13.73 -4.84
CA GLU A 276 -16.89 13.61 -5.06
C GLU A 276 -17.36 14.54 -6.19
N HIS A 277 -16.83 15.75 -6.24
CA HIS A 277 -17.17 16.71 -7.29
C HIS A 277 -16.68 16.23 -8.65
N VAL A 278 -15.46 15.69 -8.73
CA VAL A 278 -14.90 15.12 -9.96
C VAL A 278 -15.69 13.89 -10.42
N GLU A 279 -16.07 13.00 -9.49
CA GLU A 279 -16.92 11.84 -9.81
C GLU A 279 -18.27 12.29 -10.40
N ARG A 280 -18.91 13.31 -9.80
CA ARG A 280 -20.19 13.84 -10.28
C ARG A 280 -20.10 14.52 -11.64
N LEU A 281 -19.01 15.25 -11.90
CA LEU A 281 -18.82 15.97 -13.17
C LEU A 281 -18.45 15.05 -14.33
N LEU A 282 -17.51 14.13 -14.10
CA LEU A 282 -16.96 13.29 -15.17
C LEU A 282 -17.68 11.94 -15.30
N GLY A 283 -18.37 11.48 -14.26
CA GLY A 283 -18.76 10.08 -14.13
C GLY A 283 -17.57 9.19 -13.73
N ARG A 284 -17.87 7.99 -13.24
CA ARG A 284 -16.87 7.10 -12.64
C ARG A 284 -15.86 6.61 -13.65
N GLY A 285 -16.33 6.14 -14.81
CA GLY A 285 -15.46 5.58 -15.84
C GLY A 285 -14.43 6.60 -16.35
N ARG A 286 -14.88 7.82 -16.68
CA ARG A 286 -13.99 8.88 -17.18
C ARG A 286 -13.03 9.38 -16.10
N ALA A 287 -13.50 9.53 -14.86
CA ALA A 287 -12.65 9.93 -13.74
C ALA A 287 -11.51 8.93 -13.50
N LEU A 288 -11.77 7.63 -13.60
CA LEU A 288 -10.74 6.58 -13.51
C LEU A 288 -9.70 6.69 -14.65
N VAL A 289 -10.13 6.97 -15.87
CA VAL A 289 -9.20 7.16 -17.01
C VAL A 289 -8.35 8.40 -16.83
N VAL A 290 -8.94 9.53 -16.41
CA VAL A 290 -8.20 10.76 -16.13
C VAL A 290 -7.17 10.55 -15.02
N ALA A 291 -7.53 9.82 -13.96
CA ALA A 291 -6.60 9.45 -12.90
C ALA A 291 -5.39 8.66 -13.41
N LEU A 292 -5.62 7.69 -14.33
CA LEU A 292 -4.52 6.94 -14.96
C LEU A 292 -3.68 7.81 -15.89
N LEU A 293 -4.27 8.74 -16.63
CA LEU A 293 -3.53 9.69 -17.46
C LEU A 293 -2.61 10.57 -16.62
N PHE A 294 -3.05 11.05 -15.45
CA PHE A 294 -2.18 11.74 -14.52
C PHE A 294 -1.04 10.85 -14.01
N GLY A 295 -1.32 9.57 -13.75
CA GLY A 295 -0.30 8.56 -13.45
C GLY A 295 0.74 8.40 -14.56
N ILE A 296 0.30 8.36 -15.83
CA ILE A 296 1.18 8.26 -17.00
C ILE A 296 2.04 9.52 -17.12
N LEU A 297 1.47 10.71 -16.92
CA LEU A 297 2.23 11.97 -16.92
C LEU A 297 3.28 12.00 -15.80
N MET A 298 2.91 11.55 -14.61
CA MET A 298 3.82 11.43 -13.46
C MET A 298 5.05 10.58 -13.79
N LEU A 299 4.88 9.52 -14.60
CA LEU A 299 5.96 8.63 -15.04
C LEU A 299 6.72 9.15 -16.27
N ALA A 300 6.04 9.70 -17.26
CA ALA A 300 6.63 10.06 -18.54
C ALA A 300 7.53 11.30 -18.45
N VAL A 301 7.10 12.30 -17.68
CA VAL A 301 7.72 13.64 -17.67
C VAL A 301 9.18 13.62 -17.20
N PRO A 302 9.58 12.89 -16.14
CA PRO A 302 10.99 12.72 -15.79
C PRO A 302 11.86 12.13 -16.90
N GLY A 303 11.28 11.38 -17.84
CA GLY A 303 11.98 10.86 -19.02
C GLY A 303 12.31 11.92 -20.07
N PHE A 304 11.54 13.02 -20.12
CA PHE A 304 11.70 14.09 -21.12
C PHE A 304 12.35 15.37 -20.57
N THR A 305 12.21 15.64 -19.28
CA THR A 305 12.74 16.86 -18.65
C THR A 305 13.40 16.58 -17.31
N THR A 306 14.36 17.42 -16.95
CA THR A 306 14.97 17.47 -15.61
C THR A 306 14.44 18.64 -14.80
N ASN A 307 13.54 19.47 -15.35
CA ASN A 307 13.03 20.65 -14.67
C ASN A 307 12.19 20.25 -13.44
N PRO A 308 12.64 20.58 -12.22
CA PRO A 308 11.96 20.16 -10.98
C PRO A 308 10.53 20.68 -10.87
N TRP A 309 10.24 21.88 -11.40
CA TRP A 309 8.92 22.50 -11.33
C TRP A 309 7.88 21.79 -12.20
N VAL A 310 8.30 21.32 -13.38
CA VAL A 310 7.43 20.56 -14.28
C VAL A 310 7.14 19.18 -13.68
N ILE A 311 8.17 18.51 -13.16
CA ILE A 311 8.02 17.22 -12.48
C ILE A 311 7.12 17.36 -11.25
N ALA A 312 7.30 18.42 -10.45
CA ALA A 312 6.48 18.75 -9.30
C ALA A 312 4.99 18.87 -9.64
N GLY A 313 4.66 19.58 -10.73
CA GLY A 313 3.28 19.72 -11.22
C GLY A 313 2.67 18.38 -11.65
N CYS A 314 3.44 17.54 -12.34
CA CYS A 314 2.96 16.22 -12.76
C CYS A 314 2.81 15.24 -11.59
N TRP A 315 3.66 15.35 -10.56
CA TRP A 315 3.53 14.60 -9.32
C TRP A 315 2.32 15.04 -8.50
N PHE A 316 2.04 16.34 -8.44
CA PHE A 316 0.78 16.85 -7.87
C PHE A 316 -0.43 16.22 -8.57
N LEU A 317 -0.46 16.23 -9.91
CA LEU A 317 -1.54 15.59 -10.67
C LEU A 317 -1.61 14.07 -10.43
N GLY A 318 -0.46 13.40 -10.36
CA GLY A 318 -0.38 11.98 -10.04
C GLY A 318 -1.01 11.66 -8.67
N GLY A 319 -0.65 12.41 -7.64
CA GLY A 319 -1.20 12.26 -6.29
C GLY A 319 -2.70 12.53 -6.23
N PHE A 320 -3.16 13.53 -6.98
CA PHE A 320 -4.58 13.84 -7.18
C PHE A 320 -5.33 12.67 -7.84
N GLY A 321 -4.77 12.11 -8.91
CA GLY A 321 -5.31 10.95 -9.62
C GLY A 321 -5.39 9.70 -8.75
N VAL A 322 -4.36 9.42 -7.95
CA VAL A 322 -4.33 8.27 -7.01
C VAL A 322 -5.51 8.31 -6.05
N VAL A 323 -5.84 9.48 -5.50
CA VAL A 323 -6.95 9.61 -4.55
C VAL A 323 -8.30 9.43 -5.22
N ILE A 324 -8.52 10.04 -6.39
CA ILE A 324 -9.75 9.85 -7.18
C ILE A 324 -9.95 8.37 -7.51
N TRP A 325 -8.90 7.71 -7.98
CA TRP A 325 -8.91 6.28 -8.25
C TRP A 325 -9.32 5.48 -7.02
N ASN A 326 -8.71 5.75 -5.86
CA ASN A 326 -8.97 5.01 -4.63
C ASN A 326 -10.43 5.17 -4.18
N VAL A 327 -10.97 6.39 -4.17
CA VAL A 327 -12.36 6.68 -3.77
C VAL A 327 -13.36 5.92 -4.64
N ILE A 328 -13.20 5.98 -5.96
CA ILE A 328 -14.14 5.33 -6.89
C ILE A 328 -14.03 3.80 -6.79
N THR A 329 -12.80 3.26 -6.79
CA THR A 329 -12.59 1.81 -6.80
C THR A 329 -12.97 1.12 -5.49
N VAL A 330 -12.77 1.76 -4.34
CA VAL A 330 -13.24 1.25 -3.05
C VAL A 330 -14.77 1.18 -3.06
N SER A 331 -15.43 2.28 -3.42
CA SER A 331 -16.90 2.38 -3.44
C SER A 331 -17.52 1.36 -4.40
N LEU A 332 -16.97 1.25 -5.60
CA LEU A 332 -17.47 0.32 -6.62
C LEU A 332 -17.33 -1.14 -6.16
N ARG A 333 -16.18 -1.51 -5.57
CA ARG A 333 -15.96 -2.87 -5.02
C ARG A 333 -16.95 -3.21 -3.91
N GLN A 334 -17.26 -2.26 -3.03
CA GLN A 334 -18.21 -2.47 -1.94
C GLN A 334 -19.64 -2.66 -2.45
N ARG A 335 -20.03 -2.00 -3.55
CA ARG A 335 -21.38 -2.08 -4.10
C ARG A 335 -21.65 -3.37 -4.88
N ILE A 336 -20.69 -3.83 -5.68
CA ILE A 336 -20.88 -4.99 -6.58
C ILE A 336 -20.47 -6.33 -5.98
N THR A 337 -19.99 -6.33 -4.73
CA THR A 337 -19.52 -7.54 -4.06
C THR A 337 -20.46 -7.91 -2.91
N PRO A 338 -20.96 -9.15 -2.84
CA PRO A 338 -21.70 -9.64 -1.67
C PRO A 338 -20.95 -9.39 -0.37
N ALA A 339 -21.67 -8.98 0.67
CA ALA A 339 -21.09 -8.75 2.00
C ALA A 339 -20.28 -9.97 2.49
N ARG A 340 -20.76 -11.19 2.23
CA ARG A 340 -20.09 -12.46 2.59
C ARG A 340 -18.78 -12.71 1.84
N LEU A 341 -18.56 -12.10 0.67
CA LEU A 341 -17.36 -12.26 -0.16
C LEU A 341 -16.42 -11.05 -0.11
N LEU A 342 -16.83 -9.93 0.48
CA LEU A 342 -16.11 -8.67 0.45
C LEU A 342 -14.69 -8.79 1.03
N GLY A 343 -14.52 -9.48 2.16
CA GLY A 343 -13.19 -9.70 2.77
C GLY A 343 -12.26 -10.57 1.90
N ARG A 344 -12.81 -11.65 1.31
CA ARG A 344 -12.07 -12.56 0.42
C ARG A 344 -11.68 -11.87 -0.89
N LEU A 345 -12.60 -11.11 -1.48
CA LEU A 345 -12.33 -10.29 -2.65
C LEU A 345 -11.29 -9.21 -2.35
N ASN A 346 -11.38 -8.52 -1.22
CA ASN A 346 -10.40 -7.49 -0.89
C ASN A 346 -8.99 -8.09 -0.73
N SER A 347 -8.87 -9.27 -0.12
CA SER A 347 -7.59 -9.99 -0.02
C SER A 347 -7.03 -10.37 -1.41
N ALA A 348 -7.88 -10.87 -2.30
CA ALA A 348 -7.50 -11.15 -3.69
C ALA A 348 -7.10 -9.87 -4.44
N TYR A 349 -7.86 -8.79 -4.30
CA TYR A 349 -7.55 -7.49 -4.90
C TYR A 349 -6.21 -6.94 -4.40
N ARG A 350 -5.92 -7.08 -3.10
CA ARG A 350 -4.66 -6.61 -2.50
C ARG A 350 -3.46 -7.37 -3.01
N LEU A 351 -3.56 -8.67 -3.27
CA LEU A 351 -2.50 -9.41 -3.94
C LEU A 351 -2.12 -8.74 -5.27
N PHE A 352 -3.10 -8.41 -6.10
CA PHE A 352 -2.86 -7.74 -7.38
C PHE A 352 -2.43 -6.28 -7.22
N ALA A 353 -2.88 -5.58 -6.18
CA ALA A 353 -2.48 -4.20 -5.94
C ALA A 353 -1.05 -4.09 -5.43
N TRP A 354 -0.67 -4.84 -4.39
CA TRP A 354 0.59 -4.65 -3.67
C TRP A 354 1.68 -5.63 -4.12
N GLY A 355 1.31 -6.85 -4.53
CA GLY A 355 2.26 -7.86 -4.99
C GLY A 355 3.17 -7.40 -6.15
N PRO A 356 2.67 -6.68 -7.17
CA PRO A 356 3.52 -6.20 -8.26
C PRO A 356 4.54 -5.13 -7.88
N MET A 357 4.44 -4.48 -6.71
CA MET A 357 5.38 -3.44 -6.28
C MET A 357 6.81 -3.97 -6.14
N SER A 358 6.96 -5.16 -5.53
CA SER A 358 8.26 -5.83 -5.37
C SER A 358 8.88 -6.18 -6.72
N VAL A 359 8.08 -6.72 -7.63
CA VAL A 359 8.53 -7.10 -8.97
C VAL A 359 8.91 -5.86 -9.77
N GLY A 360 8.12 -4.79 -9.67
CA GLY A 360 8.40 -3.51 -10.31
C GLY A 360 9.73 -2.92 -9.88
N THR A 361 10.04 -2.95 -8.58
CA THR A 361 11.31 -2.46 -8.03
C THR A 361 12.51 -3.19 -8.66
N VAL A 362 12.47 -4.52 -8.71
CA VAL A 362 13.55 -5.34 -9.31
C VAL A 362 13.67 -5.10 -10.80
N VAL A 363 12.54 -5.12 -11.53
CA VAL A 363 12.52 -4.89 -12.98
C VAL A 363 13.00 -3.48 -13.32
N GLY A 364 12.61 -2.47 -12.56
CA GLY A 364 13.06 -1.08 -12.72
C GLY A 364 14.59 -0.97 -12.55
N GLY A 365 15.13 -1.57 -11.50
CA GLY A 365 16.59 -1.63 -11.27
C GLY A 365 17.34 -2.33 -12.40
N LEU A 366 16.84 -3.48 -12.88
CA LEU A 366 17.43 -4.20 -14.01
C LEU A 366 17.36 -3.39 -15.29
N LEU A 367 16.21 -2.80 -15.64
CA LEU A 367 16.08 -1.98 -16.84
C LEU A 367 17.00 -0.74 -16.79
N ALA A 368 17.20 -0.16 -15.60
CA ALA A 368 18.12 0.98 -15.44
C ALA A 368 19.57 0.62 -15.74
N GLN A 369 20.01 -0.60 -15.41
CA GLN A 369 21.37 -1.06 -15.70
C GLN A 369 21.64 -1.18 -17.21
N TRP A 370 20.64 -1.58 -17.99
CA TRP A 370 20.81 -1.89 -19.42
C TRP A 370 20.47 -0.69 -20.31
N PHE A 371 19.43 0.06 -19.95
CA PHE A 371 18.87 1.14 -20.78
C PHE A 371 19.05 2.54 -20.18
N GLY A 372 19.60 2.63 -18.97
CA GLY A 372 19.73 3.88 -18.23
C GLY A 372 18.41 4.33 -17.56
N ILE A 373 18.53 5.16 -16.52
CA ILE A 373 17.41 5.57 -15.66
C ILE A 373 16.30 6.29 -16.45
N ARG A 374 16.65 7.19 -17.38
CA ARG A 374 15.66 7.95 -18.18
C ARG A 374 14.76 7.05 -19.02
N SER A 375 15.32 6.00 -19.61
CA SER A 375 14.57 5.06 -20.44
C SER A 375 13.56 4.28 -19.61
N VAL A 376 13.85 3.97 -18.34
CA VAL A 376 12.91 3.30 -17.44
C VAL A 376 11.63 4.10 -17.26
N PHE A 377 11.73 5.42 -17.05
CA PHE A 377 10.56 6.29 -16.93
C PHE A 377 9.65 6.21 -18.16
N LEU A 378 10.23 6.24 -19.36
CA LEU A 378 9.48 6.16 -20.62
C LEU A 378 8.90 4.76 -20.87
N ILE A 379 9.65 3.70 -20.60
CA ILE A 379 9.18 2.32 -20.73
C ILE A 379 8.01 2.07 -19.78
N MET A 380 8.13 2.51 -18.52
CA MET A 380 7.07 2.35 -17.52
C MET A 380 5.83 3.17 -17.88
N ALA A 381 5.99 4.42 -18.31
CA ALA A 381 4.87 5.22 -18.80
C ALA A 381 4.17 4.60 -20.01
N GLY A 382 4.94 4.09 -20.99
CA GLY A 382 4.40 3.40 -22.16
C GLY A 382 3.65 2.12 -21.79
N SER A 383 4.19 1.32 -20.86
CA SER A 383 3.53 0.11 -20.37
C SER A 383 2.21 0.40 -19.64
N LEU A 384 2.17 1.47 -18.83
CA LEU A 384 0.95 1.91 -18.15
C LEU A 384 -0.08 2.44 -19.16
N LEU A 385 0.36 3.14 -20.20
CA LEU A 385 -0.51 3.59 -21.30
C LEU A 385 -1.14 2.40 -22.03
N LEU A 386 -0.36 1.39 -22.40
CA LEU A 386 -0.87 0.17 -23.05
C LEU A 386 -1.88 -0.57 -22.16
N ALA A 387 -1.58 -0.72 -20.87
CA ALA A 387 -2.50 -1.31 -19.90
C ALA A 387 -3.80 -0.49 -19.78
N THR A 388 -3.69 0.84 -19.78
CA THR A 388 -4.85 1.75 -19.73
C THR A 388 -5.70 1.58 -20.98
N LEU A 389 -5.12 1.60 -22.17
CA LEU A 389 -5.84 1.44 -23.44
C LEU A 389 -6.56 0.09 -23.54
N ALA A 390 -5.95 -0.99 -23.08
CA ALA A 390 -6.56 -2.32 -23.05
C ALA A 390 -7.82 -2.35 -22.17
N VAL A 391 -7.80 -1.64 -21.04
CA VAL A 391 -8.83 -1.75 -20.01
C VAL A 391 -9.91 -0.66 -20.11
N VAL A 392 -9.64 0.51 -20.72
CA VAL A 392 -10.65 1.54 -21.02
C VAL A 392 -11.81 0.96 -21.84
N ARG A 393 -11.55 -0.07 -22.66
CA ARG A 393 -12.61 -0.77 -23.41
C ARG A 393 -13.56 -1.56 -22.51
N VAL A 394 -13.10 -1.97 -21.33
CA VAL A 394 -13.83 -2.80 -20.35
C VAL A 394 -14.44 -1.96 -19.23
N VAL A 395 -13.76 -0.89 -18.79
CA VAL A 395 -14.20 0.00 -17.70
C VAL A 395 -14.74 1.29 -18.31
N ASN A 396 -16.04 1.31 -18.57
CA ASN A 396 -16.77 2.49 -19.01
C ASN A 396 -18.05 2.64 -18.18
N GLU A 397 -18.72 3.79 -18.29
CA GLU A 397 -19.90 4.06 -17.48
C GLU A 397 -20.98 2.99 -17.65
N ARG A 398 -21.17 2.49 -18.89
CA ARG A 398 -22.16 1.45 -19.19
C ARG A 398 -21.86 0.13 -18.50
N THR A 399 -20.59 -0.31 -18.49
CA THR A 399 -20.21 -1.57 -17.83
C THR A 399 -20.20 -1.45 -16.32
N ILE A 400 -19.91 -0.27 -15.77
CA ILE A 400 -20.01 0.02 -14.34
C ILE A 400 -21.48 -0.02 -13.90
N THR A 401 -22.37 0.70 -14.59
CA THR A 401 -23.80 0.70 -14.28
C THR A 401 -24.40 -0.71 -14.41
N ALA A 402 -24.09 -1.43 -15.49
CA ALA A 402 -24.56 -2.80 -15.67
C ALA A 402 -24.07 -3.76 -14.56
N ALA A 403 -22.85 -3.56 -14.06
CA ALA A 403 -22.33 -4.36 -12.95
C ALA A 403 -23.04 -4.06 -11.61
N GLU A 404 -23.47 -2.82 -11.39
CA GLU A 404 -24.29 -2.46 -10.21
C GLU A 404 -25.71 -3.01 -10.34
N GLU A 405 -26.32 -2.94 -11.53
CA GLU A 405 -27.68 -3.45 -11.79
C GLU A 405 -27.78 -4.97 -11.67
N GLN A 406 -26.74 -5.72 -12.03
CA GLN A 406 -26.67 -7.17 -11.80
C GLN A 406 -26.73 -7.52 -10.30
N GLY A 407 -26.38 -6.57 -9.43
CA GLY A 407 -26.37 -6.75 -7.99
C GLY A 407 -25.31 -7.74 -7.48
N PRO A 408 -25.09 -7.76 -6.17
CA PRO A 408 -24.07 -8.61 -5.55
C PRO A 408 -24.39 -10.12 -5.71
N ASP A 409 -25.64 -10.53 -5.59
CA ASP A 409 -26.01 -11.93 -5.38
C ASP A 409 -26.32 -12.74 -6.64
N GLN A 410 -26.34 -12.12 -7.83
CA GLN A 410 -26.54 -12.89 -9.07
C GLN A 410 -25.28 -13.69 -9.44
N PRO A 411 -25.40 -15.00 -9.72
CA PRO A 411 -24.29 -15.79 -10.23
C PRO A 411 -23.88 -15.28 -11.62
N THR A 412 -22.58 -15.09 -11.83
CA THR A 412 -22.01 -14.86 -13.15
C THR A 412 -22.29 -16.06 -14.04
N LYS A 413 -22.97 -15.84 -15.18
CA LYS A 413 -23.18 -16.83 -16.23
C LYS A 413 -21.86 -17.35 -16.81
#